data_AF-A0A7S2DZ16-F1
#
_entry.id   AF-A0A7S2DZ16-F1
#
_cell.length_a   1.000
_cell.length_b   1.000
_cell.length_c   1.000
_cell.angle_alpha   90.00
_cell.angle_beta   90.00
_cell.angle_gamma   90.00
#
_symmetry.space_group_name_H-M   'P 1'
#
loop_
_entity.id
_entity.type
_entity.pdbx_description
1 polymer ?
#
loop_
_entity_poly.entity_id
_entity_poly.type
_entity_poly.pdbx_seq_one_letter_code
_entity_poly.pdbx_strand_id
1 'polypeptide(L)'
;GMANGTVDISKLDAKEEKMKKEQVAKDERRAAQQAEAKAKMQAKMQAKIDERKRMDELKEQNKEKLQQLKEDYYLRKARRERWVEFRESNRSKAFTDYYKGWDLFEEDPDEELFNDPDNPAAVQDQSAFDAMAKDIEDRTKTRVGQQSASVKERERANVAFKACQYSEALAGYSRAVEHFKGDKSNYANRAA
;
A
#
# COMPACT_ATOMS: atom_id res chain seq x y z
N GLY A 1 70.50 -32.82 -76.26
CA GLY A 1 70.33 -31.88 -77.37
C GLY A 1 69.00 -31.18 -77.21
N MET A 2 68.99 -29.86 -77.22
CA MET A 2 67.77 -29.04 -77.28
C MET A 2 67.17 -29.11 -78.69
N ALA A 3 65.84 -29.27 -78.83
CA ALA A 3 65.13 -28.92 -80.06
C ALA A 3 63.62 -28.66 -79.80
N ASN A 4 63.25 -27.39 -80.03
CA ASN A 4 61.97 -26.90 -80.53
C ASN A 4 60.78 -26.83 -79.57
N GLY A 5 60.94 -26.00 -78.54
CA GLY A 5 59.81 -25.31 -77.91
C GLY A 5 59.26 -24.23 -78.83
N THR A 6 58.34 -24.57 -79.73
CA THR A 6 57.42 -23.60 -80.34
C THR A 6 56.13 -23.64 -79.54
N VAL A 7 56.03 -22.75 -78.55
CA VAL A 7 54.77 -22.55 -77.85
C VAL A 7 53.84 -21.82 -78.81
N ASP A 8 52.72 -22.45 -79.14
CA ASP A 8 51.71 -21.92 -80.06
C ASP A 8 51.06 -20.67 -79.43
N ILE A 9 51.50 -19.49 -79.88
CA ILE A 9 51.15 -18.16 -79.32
C ILE A 9 49.63 -17.95 -79.30
N SER A 10 48.93 -18.47 -80.32
CA SER A 10 47.47 -18.41 -80.40
C SER A 10 46.76 -19.17 -79.27
N LYS A 11 47.36 -20.28 -78.79
CA LYS A 11 46.83 -21.06 -77.66
C LYS A 11 47.17 -20.45 -76.31
N LEU A 12 48.25 -19.67 -76.22
CA LEU A 12 48.57 -18.86 -75.03
C LEU A 12 47.58 -17.69 -74.91
N ASP A 13 47.34 -16.94 -75.99
CA ASP A 13 46.40 -15.81 -76.00
C ASP A 13 44.96 -16.25 -75.70
N ALA A 14 44.52 -17.38 -76.24
CA ALA A 14 43.21 -17.96 -75.93
C ALA A 14 43.10 -18.44 -74.47
N LYS A 15 44.22 -18.88 -73.85
CA LYS A 15 44.27 -19.21 -72.42
C LYS A 15 44.24 -17.95 -71.57
N GLU A 16 44.96 -16.90 -71.95
CA GLU A 16 44.95 -15.61 -71.25
C GLU A 16 43.58 -14.94 -71.31
N GLU A 17 42.88 -14.97 -72.45
CA GLU A 17 41.51 -14.47 -72.54
C GLU A 17 40.55 -15.26 -71.65
N LYS A 18 40.67 -16.59 -71.60
CA LYS A 18 39.85 -17.43 -70.71
C LYS A 18 40.13 -17.11 -69.24
N MET A 19 41.41 -16.92 -68.88
CA MET A 19 41.81 -16.53 -67.53
C MET A 19 41.31 -15.13 -67.15
N LYS A 20 41.35 -14.16 -68.07
CA LYS A 20 40.81 -12.81 -67.87
C LYS A 20 39.29 -12.83 -67.73
N LYS A 21 38.57 -13.57 -68.57
CA LYS A 21 37.10 -13.75 -68.47
C LYS A 21 36.71 -14.46 -67.17
N GLU A 22 37.50 -15.45 -66.72
CA GLU A 22 37.26 -16.12 -65.44
C GLU A 22 37.57 -15.23 -64.23
N GLN A 23 38.60 -14.37 -64.31
CA GLN A 23 38.91 -13.37 -63.28
C GLN A 23 37.81 -12.32 -63.18
N VAL A 24 37.35 -11.75 -64.30
CA VAL A 24 36.22 -10.81 -64.33
C VAL A 24 34.96 -11.45 -63.75
N ALA A 25 34.64 -12.69 -64.14
CA ALA A 25 33.49 -13.41 -63.59
C ALA A 25 33.62 -13.71 -62.07
N LYS A 26 34.85 -13.97 -61.59
CA LYS A 26 35.14 -14.13 -60.15
C LYS A 26 35.02 -12.82 -59.38
N ASP A 27 35.48 -11.71 -59.95
CA ASP A 27 35.42 -10.39 -59.34
C ASP A 27 34.00 -9.84 -59.33
N GLU A 28 33.21 -10.07 -60.38
CA GLU A 28 31.77 -9.80 -60.42
C GLU A 28 31.01 -10.62 -59.37
N ARG A 29 31.33 -11.92 -59.21
CA ARG A 29 30.77 -12.74 -58.12
C ARG A 29 31.13 -12.22 -56.74
N ARG A 30 32.38 -11.81 -56.53
CA ARG A 30 32.83 -11.24 -55.24
C ARG A 30 32.18 -9.88 -54.97
N ALA A 31 32.04 -9.03 -55.99
CA ALA A 31 31.35 -7.75 -55.89
C ALA A 31 29.86 -7.95 -55.57
N ALA A 32 29.20 -8.92 -56.22
CA ALA A 32 27.82 -9.29 -55.93
C ALA A 32 27.66 -9.83 -54.50
N GLN A 33 28.56 -10.72 -54.04
CA GLN A 33 28.56 -11.22 -52.66
C GLN A 33 28.82 -10.12 -51.63
N GLN A 34 29.72 -9.17 -51.92
CA GLN A 34 29.98 -8.02 -51.05
C GLN A 34 28.81 -7.04 -51.02
N ALA A 35 28.14 -6.81 -52.15
CA ALA A 35 26.94 -5.99 -52.21
C ALA A 35 25.79 -6.62 -51.43
N GLU A 36 25.59 -7.94 -51.55
CA GLU A 36 24.60 -8.69 -50.79
C GLU A 36 24.91 -8.69 -49.28
N ALA A 37 26.18 -8.85 -48.90
CA ALA A 37 26.61 -8.78 -47.50
C ALA A 37 26.40 -7.38 -46.91
N LYS A 38 26.69 -6.31 -47.67
CA LYS A 38 26.44 -4.92 -47.26
C LYS A 38 24.93 -4.64 -47.12
N ALA A 39 24.12 -5.10 -48.08
CA ALA A 39 22.66 -4.97 -48.02
C ALA A 39 22.07 -5.71 -46.81
N LYS A 40 22.54 -6.93 -46.52
CA LYS A 40 22.16 -7.70 -45.32
C LYS A 40 22.59 -6.99 -44.03
N MET A 41 23.77 -6.39 -43.99
CA MET A 41 24.23 -5.64 -42.82
C MET A 41 23.39 -4.37 -42.61
N GLN A 42 23.11 -3.62 -43.68
CA GLN A 42 22.26 -2.43 -43.63
C GLN A 42 20.84 -2.78 -43.20
N ALA A 43 20.25 -3.86 -43.72
CA ALA A 43 18.94 -4.34 -43.29
C ALA A 43 18.93 -4.73 -41.80
N LYS A 44 19.99 -5.40 -41.30
CA LYS A 44 20.13 -5.69 -39.86
C LYS A 44 20.26 -4.44 -39.00
N MET A 45 21.00 -3.43 -39.45
CA MET A 45 21.13 -2.16 -38.73
C MET A 45 19.81 -1.40 -38.72
N GLN A 46 19.10 -1.37 -39.85
CA GLN A 46 17.78 -0.74 -39.94
C GLN A 46 16.76 -1.45 -39.03
N ALA A 47 16.72 -2.78 -39.04
CA ALA A 47 15.88 -3.56 -38.14
C ALA A 47 16.14 -3.25 -36.66
N LYS A 48 17.42 -3.09 -36.26
CA LYS A 48 17.78 -2.69 -34.89
C LYS A 48 17.33 -1.26 -34.56
N ILE A 49 17.43 -0.33 -35.51
CA ILE A 49 16.98 1.05 -35.31
C ILE A 49 15.46 1.07 -35.14
N ASP A 50 14.73 0.34 -35.97
CA ASP A 50 13.27 0.28 -35.93
C ASP A 50 12.77 -0.43 -34.66
N GLU A 51 13.45 -1.50 -34.23
CA GLU A 51 13.21 -2.16 -32.94
C GLU A 51 13.42 -1.20 -31.77
N ARG A 52 14.50 -0.42 -31.79
CA ARG A 52 14.79 0.57 -30.75
C ARG A 52 13.74 1.68 -30.70
N LYS A 53 13.33 2.21 -31.85
CA LYS A 53 12.24 3.20 -31.96
C LYS A 53 10.94 2.64 -31.40
N ARG A 54 10.58 1.40 -31.76
CA ARG A 54 9.38 0.73 -31.25
C ARG A 54 9.42 0.58 -29.72
N MET A 55 10.58 0.25 -29.16
CA MET A 55 10.75 0.15 -27.72
C MET A 55 10.66 1.50 -27.01
N ASP A 56 11.18 2.56 -27.62
CA ASP A 56 11.11 3.90 -27.05
C ASP A 56 9.69 4.50 -27.17
N GLU A 57 8.96 4.23 -28.26
CA GLU A 57 7.53 4.55 -28.39
C GLU A 57 6.69 3.81 -27.33
N LEU A 58 6.96 2.52 -27.11
CA LEU A 58 6.29 1.75 -26.05
C LEU A 58 6.58 2.28 -24.65
N LYS A 59 7.80 2.76 -24.39
CA LYS A 59 8.14 3.40 -23.10
C LYS A 59 7.40 4.71 -22.92
N GLU A 60 7.31 5.53 -23.96
CA GLU A 60 6.61 6.82 -23.87
C GLU A 60 5.10 6.63 -23.69
N GLN A 61 4.49 5.71 -24.46
CA GLN A 61 3.07 5.35 -24.31
C GLN A 61 2.75 4.78 -22.92
N ASN A 62 3.67 4.07 -22.30
CA ASN A 62 3.47 3.47 -20.98
C ASN A 62 4.10 4.28 -19.84
N LYS A 63 4.57 5.50 -20.09
CA LYS A 63 5.31 6.30 -19.12
C LYS A 63 4.48 6.62 -17.89
N GLU A 64 3.25 7.04 -18.09
CA GLU A 64 2.28 7.33 -17.02
C GLU A 64 1.95 6.07 -16.22
N LYS A 65 1.70 4.95 -16.91
CA LYS A 65 1.46 3.65 -16.27
C LYS A 65 2.69 3.16 -15.47
N LEU A 66 3.89 3.44 -15.95
CA LEU A 66 5.14 3.16 -15.26
C LEU A 66 5.32 4.03 -14.00
N GLN A 67 4.88 5.29 -14.05
CA GLN A 67 4.87 6.18 -12.88
C GLN A 67 3.87 5.69 -11.84
N GLN A 68 2.62 5.40 -12.24
CA GLN A 68 1.60 4.81 -11.37
C GLN A 68 2.10 3.52 -10.69
N LEU A 69 2.68 2.59 -11.47
CA LEU A 69 3.23 1.35 -10.91
C LEU A 69 4.37 1.58 -9.92
N LYS A 70 5.18 2.63 -10.11
CA LYS A 70 6.23 3.02 -9.16
C LYS A 70 5.62 3.58 -7.88
N GLU A 71 4.65 4.47 -7.99
CA GLU A 71 3.92 5.05 -6.86
C GLU A 71 3.26 3.93 -6.04
N ASP A 72 2.51 3.04 -6.68
CA ASP A 72 1.92 1.85 -6.07
C ASP A 72 2.95 0.95 -5.38
N TYR A 73 4.14 0.81 -5.98
CA TYR A 73 5.22 0.03 -5.38
C TYR A 73 5.71 0.67 -4.08
N TYR A 74 5.94 1.98 -4.07
CA TYR A 74 6.39 2.70 -2.88
C TYR A 74 5.31 2.72 -1.80
N LEU A 75 4.04 2.89 -2.16
CA LEU A 75 2.91 2.78 -1.24
C LEU A 75 2.83 1.41 -0.57
N ARG A 76 2.89 0.33 -1.37
CA ARG A 76 2.92 -1.05 -0.84
C ARG A 76 4.17 -1.33 0.00
N LYS A 77 5.30 -0.72 -0.34
CA LYS A 77 6.55 -0.86 0.43
C LYS A 77 6.42 -0.17 1.80
N ALA A 78 5.98 1.09 1.83
CA ALA A 78 5.73 1.84 3.06
C ALA A 78 4.72 1.13 3.96
N ARG A 79 3.64 0.57 3.39
CA ARG A 79 2.65 -0.24 4.14
C ARG A 79 3.28 -1.46 4.81
N ARG A 80 4.16 -2.18 4.09
CA ARG A 80 4.88 -3.32 4.66
C ARG A 80 5.83 -2.92 5.77
N GLU A 81 6.53 -1.80 5.61
CA GLU A 81 7.45 -1.27 6.64
C GLU A 81 6.67 -0.90 7.91
N ARG A 82 5.58 -0.12 7.79
CA ARG A 82 4.68 0.19 8.91
C ARG A 82 4.15 -1.06 9.62
N TRP A 83 3.77 -2.09 8.86
CA TRP A 83 3.31 -3.35 9.44
C TRP A 83 4.41 -4.09 10.21
N VAL A 84 5.64 -4.13 9.68
CA VAL A 84 6.77 -4.76 10.35
C VAL A 84 7.09 -4.02 11.65
N GLU A 85 7.13 -2.69 11.62
CA GLU A 85 7.35 -1.85 12.81
C GLU A 85 6.25 -2.05 13.87
N PHE A 86 4.97 -2.07 13.46
CA PHE A 86 3.85 -2.37 14.35
C PHE A 86 3.99 -3.76 14.98
N ARG A 87 4.31 -4.77 14.16
CA ARG A 87 4.46 -6.16 14.61
C ARG A 87 5.63 -6.33 15.56
N GLU A 88 6.74 -5.63 15.32
CA GLU A 88 7.90 -5.63 16.22
C GLU A 88 7.58 -4.93 17.54
N SER A 89 6.95 -3.75 17.46
CA SER A 89 6.60 -2.93 18.63
C SER A 89 5.51 -3.56 19.52
N ASN A 90 4.61 -4.36 18.94
CA ASN A 90 3.52 -5.03 19.65
C ASN A 90 3.72 -6.55 19.79
N ARG A 91 4.94 -7.06 19.53
CA ARG A 91 5.27 -8.50 19.60
C ARG A 91 4.93 -9.17 20.94
N SER A 92 4.86 -8.40 22.03
CA SER A 92 4.57 -8.86 23.38
C SER A 92 3.17 -8.52 23.91
N LYS A 93 2.36 -7.74 23.17
CA LYS A 93 1.01 -7.35 23.60
C LYS A 93 -0.01 -8.38 23.11
N ALA A 94 -0.88 -8.81 24.02
CA ALA A 94 -1.89 -9.82 23.78
C ALA A 94 -2.88 -9.42 22.67
N PHE A 95 -3.47 -10.45 22.06
CA PHE A 95 -4.39 -10.51 20.91
C PHE A 95 -5.56 -9.49 20.86
N THR A 96 -5.77 -8.67 21.88
CA THR A 96 -6.86 -7.69 21.94
C THR A 96 -6.58 -6.37 21.21
N ASP A 97 -5.34 -6.11 20.77
CA ASP A 97 -4.94 -4.86 20.07
C ASP A 97 -5.09 -4.93 18.53
N TYR A 98 -5.71 -6.00 18.01
CA TYR A 98 -5.89 -6.26 16.56
C TYR A 98 -6.68 -5.18 15.81
N TYR A 99 -7.51 -4.41 16.52
CA TYR A 99 -8.35 -3.36 15.92
C TYR A 99 -7.56 -2.10 15.52
N LYS A 100 -6.38 -1.84 16.13
CA LYS A 100 -5.51 -0.72 15.73
C LYS A 100 -4.68 -0.99 14.46
N GLY A 101 -4.65 -2.25 14.01
CA GLY A 101 -3.93 -2.62 12.81
C GLY A 101 -4.66 -2.25 11.53
N TRP A 102 -5.98 -2.03 11.58
CA TRP A 102 -6.82 -1.77 10.41
C TRP A 102 -6.53 -0.39 9.78
N ASP A 103 -6.35 0.65 10.59
CA ASP A 103 -5.96 2.01 10.15
C ASP A 103 -4.58 2.07 9.47
N LEU A 104 -3.78 0.99 9.54
CA LEU A 104 -2.46 0.94 8.93
C LEU A 104 -2.49 0.53 7.44
N PHE A 105 -3.61 -0.07 6.97
CA PHE A 105 -3.72 -0.72 5.66
C PHE A 105 -4.51 0.07 4.61
N GLU A 106 -5.24 1.10 5.01
CA GLU A 106 -5.93 2.02 4.09
C GLU A 106 -5.14 3.35 4.06
N GLU A 107 -4.92 3.91 2.86
CA GLU A 107 -4.80 5.38 2.80
C GLU A 107 -6.12 5.87 3.31
N ASP A 108 -6.18 6.74 4.33
CA ASP A 108 -7.45 7.25 4.83
C ASP A 108 -8.24 7.75 3.62
N PRO A 109 -9.26 7.00 3.14
CA PRO A 109 -10.08 7.46 2.02
C PRO A 109 -10.87 8.71 2.43
N ASP A 110 -10.80 9.00 3.72
CA ASP A 110 -11.34 10.08 4.50
C ASP A 110 -10.50 11.37 4.40
N GLU A 111 -9.21 11.32 4.04
CA GLU A 111 -8.39 12.55 3.94
C GLU A 111 -8.82 13.41 2.73
N GLU A 112 -9.17 12.83 1.58
CA GLU A 112 -9.76 13.60 0.48
C GLU A 112 -11.26 13.89 0.71
N LEU A 113 -11.95 12.99 1.43
CA LEU A 113 -13.38 13.12 1.70
C LEU A 113 -13.67 14.24 2.72
N PHE A 114 -12.90 14.39 3.80
CA PHE A 114 -13.14 15.41 4.84
C PHE A 114 -12.47 16.77 4.56
N ASN A 115 -11.55 16.85 3.60
CA ASN A 115 -10.90 18.11 3.21
C ASN A 115 -11.64 18.85 2.08
N ASP A 116 -12.64 18.24 1.44
CA ASP A 116 -13.48 18.88 0.43
C ASP A 116 -14.64 19.65 1.11
N PRO A 117 -14.68 21.01 1.04
CA PRO A 117 -15.72 21.83 1.67
C PRO A 117 -17.13 21.54 1.15
N ASP A 118 -17.26 20.94 -0.04
CA ASP A 118 -18.51 20.62 -0.69
C ASP A 118 -18.97 19.16 -0.45
N ASN A 119 -18.25 18.39 0.39
CA ASN A 119 -18.67 17.03 0.73
C ASN A 119 -19.91 17.04 1.65
N PRO A 120 -21.02 16.38 1.27
CA PRO A 120 -22.21 16.25 2.12
C PRO A 120 -21.96 15.49 3.44
N ALA A 121 -20.85 14.75 3.58
CA ALA A 121 -20.43 14.11 4.82
C ALA A 121 -19.56 15.01 5.73
N ALA A 122 -19.10 16.17 5.25
CA ALA A 122 -18.56 17.20 6.12
C ALA A 122 -19.67 17.61 7.09
N VAL A 123 -19.41 17.48 8.39
CA VAL A 123 -20.42 17.51 9.46
C VAL A 123 -21.29 18.75 9.33
N GLN A 124 -22.49 18.59 8.77
CA GLN A 124 -23.36 19.70 8.39
C GLN A 124 -23.89 20.49 9.59
N ASP A 125 -23.83 19.93 10.80
CA ASP A 125 -24.22 20.61 12.03
C ASP A 125 -23.37 20.16 13.23
N GLN A 126 -22.11 20.59 13.25
CA GLN A 126 -21.18 20.34 14.37
C GLN A 126 -21.79 20.80 15.72
N SER A 127 -22.65 21.82 15.70
CA SER A 127 -23.30 22.35 16.90
C SER A 127 -24.26 21.34 17.55
N ALA A 128 -24.93 20.51 16.75
CA ALA A 128 -25.81 19.46 17.24
C ALA A 128 -25.03 18.33 17.92
N PHE A 129 -23.87 17.95 17.36
CA PHE A 129 -22.97 16.96 17.97
C PHE A 129 -22.34 17.48 19.26
N ASP A 130 -21.88 18.72 19.27
CA ASP A 130 -21.32 19.35 20.46
C ASP A 130 -22.37 19.47 21.58
N ALA A 131 -23.62 19.80 21.23
CA ALA A 131 -24.73 19.82 22.19
C ALA A 131 -25.04 18.42 22.75
N MET A 132 -25.01 17.38 21.92
CA MET A 132 -25.21 16.00 22.35
C MET A 132 -24.05 15.53 23.24
N ALA A 133 -22.80 15.86 22.88
CA ALA A 133 -21.62 15.52 23.67
C ALA A 133 -21.72 16.17 25.07
N LYS A 134 -22.12 17.44 25.14
CA LYS A 134 -22.35 18.14 26.40
C LYS A 134 -23.47 17.49 27.23
N ASP A 135 -24.58 17.07 26.62
CA ASP A 135 -25.65 16.35 27.34
C ASP A 135 -25.13 15.03 27.94
N ILE A 136 -24.36 14.27 27.17
CA ILE A 136 -23.76 13.01 27.64
C ILE A 136 -22.82 13.26 28.81
N GLU A 137 -21.98 14.29 28.73
CA GLU A 137 -21.09 14.66 29.83
C GLU A 137 -21.86 15.05 31.09
N ASP A 138 -22.90 15.89 30.97
CA ASP A 138 -23.66 16.37 32.11
C ASP A 138 -24.47 15.25 32.78
N ARG A 139 -25.02 14.32 31.99
CA ARG A 139 -25.64 13.09 32.48
C ARG A 139 -24.63 12.19 33.18
N THR A 140 -23.42 12.09 32.64
CA THR A 140 -22.34 11.30 33.24
C THR A 140 -21.89 11.89 34.57
N LYS A 141 -21.68 13.21 34.64
CA LYS A 141 -21.36 13.94 35.89
C LYS A 141 -22.44 13.72 36.95
N THR A 142 -23.71 13.85 36.58
CA THR A 142 -24.85 13.62 37.48
C THR A 142 -24.86 12.18 38.00
N ARG A 143 -24.64 11.20 37.13
CA ARG A 143 -24.59 9.78 37.51
C ARG A 143 -23.42 9.47 38.44
N VAL A 144 -22.24 10.00 38.17
CA VAL A 144 -21.06 9.85 39.04
C VAL A 144 -21.31 10.49 40.40
N GLY A 145 -21.93 11.67 40.43
CA GLY A 145 -22.36 12.33 41.67
C GLY A 145 -23.30 11.45 42.50
N GLN A 146 -24.36 10.93 41.87
CA GLN A 146 -25.32 10.01 42.48
C GLN A 146 -24.66 8.74 43.03
N GLN A 147 -23.75 8.13 42.26
CA GLN A 147 -22.97 6.97 42.70
C GLN A 147 -22.11 7.29 43.91
N SER A 148 -21.41 8.43 43.90
CA SER A 148 -20.56 8.84 45.02
C SER A 148 -21.36 9.10 46.31
N ALA A 149 -22.55 9.70 46.20
CA ALA A 149 -23.46 9.91 47.33
C ALA A 149 -23.99 8.58 47.88
N SER A 150 -24.39 7.66 47.00
CA SER A 150 -24.80 6.30 47.37
C SER A 150 -23.69 5.55 48.11
N VAL A 151 -22.44 5.62 47.65
CA VAL A 151 -21.30 4.96 48.30
C VAL A 151 -21.07 5.52 49.71
N LYS A 152 -21.14 6.85 49.90
CA LYS A 152 -21.00 7.47 51.23
C LYS A 152 -22.06 7.00 52.22
N GLU A 153 -23.33 6.95 51.79
CA GLU A 153 -24.43 6.46 52.64
C GLU A 153 -24.30 4.96 52.93
N ARG A 154 -23.86 4.16 51.95
CA ARG A 154 -23.58 2.74 52.12
C ARG A 154 -22.44 2.49 53.11
N GLU A 155 -21.37 3.28 53.05
CA GLU A 155 -20.25 3.17 54.00
C GLU A 155 -20.68 3.52 55.42
N ARG A 156 -21.47 4.58 55.61
CA ARG A 156 -22.08 4.92 56.91
C ARG A 156 -22.96 3.79 57.42
N ALA A 157 -23.80 3.22 56.56
CA ALA A 157 -24.66 2.09 56.90
C ALA A 157 -23.87 0.83 57.28
N ASN A 158 -22.78 0.53 56.57
CA ASN A 158 -21.88 -0.58 56.91
C ASN A 158 -21.24 -0.41 58.30
N VAL A 159 -20.90 0.83 58.69
CA VAL A 159 -20.37 1.13 60.02
C VAL A 159 -21.44 0.91 61.09
N ALA A 160 -22.65 1.43 60.89
CA ALA A 160 -23.78 1.22 61.80
C ALA A 160 -24.15 -0.26 61.94
N PHE A 161 -24.10 -1.01 60.83
CA PHE A 161 -24.35 -2.45 60.81
C PHE A 161 -23.32 -3.22 61.65
N LYS A 162 -22.03 -2.89 61.50
CA LYS A 162 -20.95 -3.48 62.33
C LYS A 162 -21.07 -3.11 63.81
N ALA A 163 -21.67 -1.96 64.12
CA ALA A 163 -21.97 -1.53 65.49
C ALA A 163 -23.28 -2.13 66.04
N CYS A 164 -23.90 -3.09 65.33
CA CYS A 164 -25.18 -3.71 65.68
C CYS A 164 -26.37 -2.73 65.74
N GLN A 165 -26.26 -1.54 65.13
CA GLN A 165 -27.32 -0.54 65.02
C GLN A 165 -28.13 -0.78 63.73
N TYR A 166 -28.90 -1.86 63.71
CA TYR A 166 -29.57 -2.34 62.49
C TYR A 166 -30.62 -1.37 61.92
N SER A 167 -31.35 -0.65 62.77
CA SER A 167 -32.34 0.34 62.33
C SER A 167 -31.70 1.51 61.56
N GLU A 168 -30.54 1.97 62.04
CA GLU A 168 -29.78 3.05 61.39
C GLU A 168 -29.09 2.56 60.12
N ALA A 169 -28.59 1.32 60.11
CA ALA A 169 -28.05 0.68 58.92
C ALA A 169 -29.11 0.54 57.80
N LEU A 170 -30.32 0.08 58.13
CA LEU A 170 -31.43 -0.03 57.17
C LEU A 170 -31.85 1.33 56.60
N ALA A 171 -31.87 2.38 57.44
CA ALA A 171 -32.14 3.74 57.00
C ALA A 171 -31.05 4.24 56.04
N GLY A 172 -29.77 3.97 56.36
CA GLY A 172 -28.63 4.34 55.52
C GLY A 172 -28.62 3.63 54.16
N TYR A 173 -28.88 2.31 54.12
CA TYR A 173 -29.02 1.60 52.84
C TYR A 173 -30.21 2.09 52.01
N SER A 174 -31.32 2.47 52.67
CA SER A 174 -32.48 3.04 51.97
C SER A 174 -32.14 4.39 51.31
N ARG A 175 -31.42 5.27 52.02
CA ARG A 175 -30.92 6.53 51.44
C ARG A 175 -29.91 6.30 50.31
N ALA A 176 -29.04 5.30 50.44
CA ALA A 176 -28.11 4.93 49.37
C ALA A 176 -28.83 4.51 48.08
N VAL A 177 -29.92 3.73 48.20
CA VAL A 177 -30.79 3.36 47.08
C VAL A 177 -31.47 4.57 46.45
N GLU A 178 -31.93 5.53 47.25
CA GLU A 178 -32.54 6.76 46.75
C GLU A 178 -31.56 7.61 45.93
N HIS A 179 -30.30 7.69 46.38
CA HIS A 179 -29.24 8.38 45.63
C HIS A 179 -28.88 7.66 44.33
N PHE A 180 -28.76 6.32 44.34
CA PHE A 180 -28.46 5.55 43.13
C PHE A 180 -29.12 4.17 43.12
N LYS A 181 -30.21 4.05 42.36
CA LYS A 181 -31.00 2.81 42.20
C LYS A 181 -30.29 1.71 41.40
N GLY A 182 -29.14 2.01 40.79
CA GLY A 182 -28.42 1.05 39.95
C GLY A 182 -27.49 0.10 40.73
N ASP A 183 -27.18 0.39 42.00
CA ASP A 183 -26.31 -0.45 42.80
C ASP A 183 -27.08 -1.53 43.54
N LYS A 184 -26.99 -2.76 43.01
CA LYS A 184 -27.66 -3.95 43.55
C LYS A 184 -27.18 -4.31 44.96
N SER A 185 -25.96 -3.91 45.34
CA SER A 185 -25.40 -4.25 46.65
C SER A 185 -26.17 -3.58 47.80
N ASN A 186 -26.68 -2.37 47.59
CA ASN A 186 -27.52 -1.68 48.58
C ASN A 186 -28.84 -2.40 48.85
N TYR A 187 -29.45 -2.99 47.82
CA TYR A 187 -30.68 -3.77 47.97
C TYR A 187 -30.42 -5.07 48.73
N ALA A 188 -29.30 -5.75 48.44
CA ALA A 188 -28.91 -6.96 49.15
C ALA A 188 -28.61 -6.67 50.63
N ASN A 189 -27.83 -5.63 50.92
CA ASN A 189 -27.49 -5.26 52.30
C ASN A 189 -28.69 -4.77 53.12
N ARG A 190 -29.71 -4.18 52.47
CA ARG A 190 -30.96 -3.79 53.13
C ARG A 190 -31.86 -4.99 53.47
N ALA A 191 -31.72 -6.10 52.75
CA ALA A 191 -32.54 -7.30 52.95
C ALA A 191 -31.91 -8.28 53.95
N ALA A 192 -30.62 -8.10 54.29
CA ALA A 192 -29.87 -8.87 55.26
C ALA A 192 -30.09 -8.36 56.69
#